data_AF-A0A1Y5IJG9-F1
#
_entry.id   AF-A0A1Y5IJG9-F1
#
_cell.length_a   1.000
_cell.length_b   1.000
_cell.length_c   1.000
_cell.angle_alpha   90.00
_cell.angle_beta   90.00
_cell.angle_gamma   90.00
#
_symmetry.space_group_name_H-M   'P 1'
#
loop_
_entity.id
_entity.type
_entity.pdbx_description
1 polymer ?
#
loop_
_entity_poly.entity_id
_entity_poly.type
_entity_poly.pdbx_seq_one_letter_code
_entity_poly.pdbx_strand_id
1 'polypeptide(L)'
;MELIDAVRAELYSSRDISKLLAGCACLSHFVRSANQGLHKSSTLGMLALLANRFPRVRSATAEHMYLALLSLHEPSGDDENAIHLLSSNCWDAPTSATKDVRKQLYAAVGLELPPFMLKECTRAAKAKAVDGEGNYAALVHDVGF
;
A
#
# COMPACT_ATOMS: atom_id res chain seq x y z
N MET A 1 -17.89 -10.69 9.64
CA MET A 1 -16.68 -10.70 8.79
C MET A 1 -17.04 -11.09 7.35
N GLU A 2 -17.97 -12.04 7.18
CA GLU A 2 -18.45 -12.55 5.88
C GLU A 2 -18.78 -11.48 4.82
N LEU A 3 -19.41 -10.36 5.20
CA LEU A 3 -19.77 -9.31 4.23
C LEU A 3 -18.55 -8.64 3.58
N ILE A 4 -17.56 -8.22 4.37
CA ILE A 4 -16.38 -7.52 3.82
C ILE A 4 -15.53 -8.47 2.98
N ASP A 5 -15.42 -9.73 3.41
CA ASP A 5 -14.72 -10.74 2.63
C ASP A 5 -15.46 -11.05 1.32
N ALA A 6 -16.79 -11.10 1.33
CA ALA A 6 -17.60 -11.24 0.11
C ALA A 6 -17.46 -10.04 -0.83
N VAL A 7 -17.46 -8.80 -0.30
CA VAL A 7 -17.19 -7.59 -1.10
C VAL A 7 -15.81 -7.70 -1.75
N ARG A 8 -14.77 -8.05 -0.98
CA ARG A 8 -13.41 -8.21 -1.52
C ARG A 8 -13.32 -9.30 -2.58
N ALA A 9 -14.01 -10.42 -2.38
CA ALA A 9 -14.08 -11.49 -3.37
C ALA A 9 -14.73 -10.99 -4.67
N GLU A 10 -15.78 -10.20 -4.58
CA GLU A 10 -16.48 -9.67 -5.75
C GLU A 10 -15.71 -8.54 -6.49
N LEU A 11 -14.82 -7.85 -5.78
CA LEU A 11 -13.90 -6.88 -6.36
C LEU A 11 -12.66 -7.54 -6.99
N TYR A 12 -12.33 -8.76 -6.57
CA TYR A 12 -11.13 -9.45 -7.00
C TYR A 12 -11.13 -9.67 -8.52
N SER A 13 -10.07 -9.21 -9.19
CA SER A 13 -9.91 -9.30 -10.66
C SER A 13 -11.01 -8.61 -11.49
N SER A 14 -11.92 -7.87 -10.85
CA SER A 14 -13.00 -7.16 -11.55
C SER A 14 -12.42 -6.13 -12.53
N ARG A 15 -13.08 -6.01 -13.68
CA ARG A 15 -12.78 -5.00 -14.70
C ARG A 15 -13.82 -3.89 -14.75
N ASP A 16 -14.90 -4.03 -14.00
CA ASP A 16 -15.96 -3.05 -13.89
C ASP A 16 -15.50 -1.93 -12.96
N ILE A 17 -15.19 -0.77 -13.56
CA ILE A 17 -14.69 0.39 -12.83
C ILE A 17 -15.76 0.91 -11.86
N SER A 18 -17.03 0.92 -12.23
CA SER A 18 -18.11 1.39 -11.36
C SER A 18 -18.25 0.52 -10.12
N LYS A 19 -18.19 -0.81 -10.29
CA LYS A 19 -18.15 -1.77 -9.18
C LYS A 19 -16.93 -1.55 -8.29
N LEU A 20 -15.75 -1.35 -8.87
CA LEU A 20 -14.52 -1.09 -8.12
C LEU A 20 -14.62 0.20 -7.30
N LEU A 21 -15.16 1.28 -7.86
CA LEU A 21 -15.36 2.55 -7.16
C LEU A 21 -16.37 2.41 -6.00
N ALA A 22 -17.49 1.70 -6.22
CA ALA A 22 -18.44 1.39 -5.15
C ALA A 22 -17.78 0.56 -4.05
N GLY A 23 -16.91 -0.38 -4.42
CA GLY A 23 -16.09 -1.15 -3.50
C GLY A 23 -15.15 -0.29 -2.66
N CYS A 24 -14.49 0.71 -3.25
CA CYS A 24 -13.61 1.65 -2.53
C CYS A 24 -14.38 2.36 -1.43
N ALA A 25 -15.54 2.96 -1.76
CA ALA A 25 -16.39 3.66 -0.81
C ALA A 25 -16.90 2.72 0.30
N CYS A 26 -17.32 1.50 -0.06
CA CYS A 26 -17.79 0.52 0.91
C CYS A 26 -16.70 0.12 1.91
N LEU A 27 -15.50 -0.24 1.41
CA LEU A 27 -14.40 -0.69 2.25
C LEU A 27 -13.84 0.43 3.13
N SER A 28 -13.83 1.69 2.66
CA SER A 28 -13.29 2.82 3.44
C SER A 28 -14.01 3.06 4.77
N HIS A 29 -15.30 2.75 4.85
CA HIS A 29 -16.07 2.87 6.11
C HIS A 29 -15.57 1.99 7.25
N PHE A 30 -14.82 0.94 6.93
CA PHE A 30 -14.31 -0.01 7.90
C PHE A 30 -12.80 0.12 8.13
N VAL A 31 -12.14 1.10 7.50
CA VAL A 31 -10.77 1.47 7.84
C VAL A 31 -10.78 1.99 9.29
N ARG A 32 -9.81 1.54 10.10
CA ARG A 32 -9.77 1.79 11.55
C ARG A 32 -11.03 1.41 12.33
N SER A 33 -11.78 0.41 11.86
CA SER A 33 -12.87 -0.18 12.67
C SER A 33 -12.33 -0.71 13.99
N ALA A 34 -13.04 -0.47 15.09
CA ALA A 34 -12.72 -1.06 16.40
C ALA A 34 -12.71 -2.60 16.36
N ASN A 35 -13.45 -3.21 15.43
CA ASN A 35 -13.35 -4.64 15.16
C ASN A 35 -12.10 -4.91 14.30
N GLN A 36 -11.09 -5.52 14.92
CA GLN A 36 -9.80 -5.81 14.28
C GLN A 36 -9.91 -6.67 13.02
N GLY A 37 -10.87 -7.60 12.97
CA GLY A 37 -11.10 -8.41 11.77
C GLY A 37 -11.68 -7.61 10.61
N LEU A 38 -12.63 -6.70 10.89
CA LEU A 38 -13.16 -5.78 9.88
C LEU A 38 -12.10 -4.80 9.42
N HIS A 39 -11.37 -4.16 10.34
CA HIS A 39 -10.26 -3.28 10.03
C HIS A 39 -9.22 -3.96 9.14
N LYS A 40 -8.75 -5.15 9.55
CA LYS A 40 -7.77 -5.90 8.77
C LYS A 40 -8.30 -6.23 7.38
N SER A 41 -9.52 -6.75 7.27
CA SER A 41 -10.05 -7.17 5.98
C SER A 41 -10.27 -5.97 5.04
N SER A 42 -10.95 -4.93 5.51
CA SER A 42 -11.24 -3.73 4.72
C SER A 42 -9.98 -3.04 4.23
N THR A 43 -9.01 -2.86 5.15
CA THR A 43 -7.77 -2.13 4.88
C THR A 43 -6.87 -2.91 3.92
N LEU A 44 -6.83 -4.24 4.00
CA LEU A 44 -6.17 -5.07 2.98
C LEU A 44 -6.84 -4.93 1.60
N GLY A 45 -8.16 -4.81 1.56
CA GLY A 45 -8.90 -4.53 0.33
C GLY A 45 -8.52 -3.17 -0.27
N MET A 46 -8.47 -2.12 0.56
CA MET A 46 -8.03 -0.78 0.14
C MET A 46 -6.58 -0.79 -0.37
N LEU A 47 -5.65 -1.42 0.36
CA LEU A 47 -4.24 -1.54 -0.08
C LEU A 47 -4.08 -2.33 -1.38
N ALA A 48 -4.96 -3.30 -1.65
CA ALA A 48 -4.98 -3.99 -2.94
C ALA A 48 -5.47 -3.07 -4.07
N LEU A 49 -6.53 -2.29 -3.82
CA LEU A 49 -7.09 -1.34 -4.79
C LEU A 49 -6.15 -0.17 -5.11
N LEU A 50 -5.28 0.23 -4.16
CA LEU A 50 -4.18 1.20 -4.40
C LEU A 50 -3.14 0.72 -5.43
N ALA A 51 -3.13 -0.56 -5.79
CA ALA A 51 -2.33 -1.08 -6.91
C ALA A 51 -3.17 -1.64 -8.05
N ASN A 52 -4.43 -1.22 -8.14
CA ASN A 52 -5.28 -1.58 -9.25
C ASN A 52 -4.69 -1.08 -10.58
N ARG A 53 -4.89 -1.81 -11.67
CA ARG A 53 -4.42 -1.41 -13.01
C ARG A 53 -4.98 -0.07 -13.49
N PHE A 54 -6.17 0.31 -13.03
CA PHE A 54 -6.85 1.52 -13.45
C PHE A 54 -6.45 2.71 -12.58
N PRO A 55 -5.83 3.77 -13.15
CA PRO A 55 -5.45 4.98 -12.40
C PRO A 55 -6.60 5.59 -11.61
N ARG A 56 -7.78 5.69 -12.24
CA ARG A 56 -9.00 6.22 -11.61
C ARG A 56 -9.39 5.46 -10.33
N VAL A 57 -9.24 4.14 -10.31
CA VAL A 57 -9.56 3.32 -9.12
C VAL A 57 -8.55 3.59 -8.01
N ARG A 58 -7.25 3.68 -8.35
CA ARG A 58 -6.21 3.98 -7.36
C ARG A 58 -6.42 5.35 -6.73
N SER A 59 -6.67 6.40 -7.52
CA SER A 59 -6.94 7.74 -7.01
C SER A 59 -8.16 7.78 -6.11
N ALA A 60 -9.28 7.18 -6.53
CA ALA A 60 -10.48 7.11 -5.71
C ALA A 60 -10.26 6.31 -4.41
N THR A 61 -9.49 5.23 -4.47
CA THR A 61 -9.13 4.45 -3.27
C THR A 61 -8.36 5.31 -2.27
N ALA A 62 -7.36 6.05 -2.76
CA ALA A 62 -6.56 6.94 -1.92
C ALA A 62 -7.41 8.06 -1.30
N GLU A 63 -8.29 8.67 -2.09
CA GLU A 63 -9.21 9.71 -1.64
C GLU A 63 -10.18 9.18 -0.57
N HIS A 64 -10.84 8.05 -0.81
CA HIS A 64 -11.75 7.45 0.16
C HIS A 64 -11.04 7.05 1.46
N MET A 65 -9.81 6.51 1.36
CA MET A 65 -9.01 6.16 2.54
C MET A 65 -8.56 7.40 3.32
N TYR A 66 -8.15 8.46 2.61
CA TYR A 66 -7.78 9.75 3.19
C TYR A 66 -8.96 10.34 3.98
N LEU A 67 -10.14 10.41 3.37
CA LEU A 67 -11.35 10.94 4.00
C LEU A 67 -11.76 10.11 5.23
N ALA A 68 -11.65 8.78 5.15
CA ALA A 68 -11.96 7.91 6.28
C ALA A 68 -11.03 8.16 7.49
N LEU A 69 -9.73 8.32 7.25
CA LEU A 69 -8.76 8.62 8.31
C LEU A 69 -8.91 10.05 8.84
N LEU A 70 -9.19 11.03 7.98
CA LEU A 70 -9.43 12.41 8.38
C LEU A 70 -10.69 12.56 9.25
N SER A 71 -11.63 11.63 9.12
CA SER A 71 -12.88 11.62 9.90
C SER A 71 -12.73 11.03 11.31
N LEU A 72 -11.53 10.58 11.69
CA LEU A 72 -11.26 10.09 13.05
C LEU A 72 -11.29 11.26 14.05
N HIS A 73 -11.93 11.03 15.20
CA HIS A 73 -12.03 12.04 16.25
C HIS A 73 -10.67 12.37 16.88
N GLU A 74 -9.85 11.33 17.08
CA GLU A 74 -8.53 11.43 17.70
C GLU A 74 -7.55 10.54 16.91
N PRO A 75 -6.95 11.07 15.82
CA PRO A 75 -6.00 10.31 15.01
C PRO A 75 -4.70 10.07 15.78
N SER A 76 -4.15 8.88 15.67
CA SER A 76 -2.80 8.58 16.15
C SER A 76 -1.72 9.15 15.22
N GLY A 77 -0.46 9.21 15.65
CA GLY A 77 0.65 9.61 14.77
C GLY A 77 0.80 8.71 13.54
N ASP A 78 0.43 7.44 13.65
CA ASP A 78 0.37 6.50 12.53
C ASP A 78 -0.75 6.86 11.52
N ASP A 79 -1.90 7.35 12.03
CA ASP A 79 -2.99 7.85 11.18
C ASP A 79 -2.57 9.12 10.44
N GLU A 80 -1.92 10.07 11.14
CA GLU A 80 -1.40 11.28 10.52
C GLU A 80 -0.36 10.97 9.43
N ASN A 81 0.52 10.00 9.68
CA ASN A 81 1.46 9.52 8.68
C ASN A 81 0.75 8.88 7.47
N ALA A 82 -0.26 8.04 7.71
CA ALA A 82 -1.06 7.46 6.62
C ALA A 82 -1.79 8.54 5.80
N ILE A 83 -2.36 9.55 6.46
CA ILE A 83 -3.00 10.72 5.83
C ILE A 83 -2.00 11.44 4.93
N HIS A 84 -0.79 11.73 5.44
CA HIS A 84 0.26 12.39 4.68
C HIS A 84 0.69 11.58 3.45
N LEU A 85 0.90 10.26 3.60
CA LEU A 85 1.25 9.37 2.50
C LEU A 85 0.15 9.32 1.43
N LEU A 86 -1.12 9.35 1.84
CA LEU A 86 -2.25 9.34 0.90
C LEU A 86 -2.37 10.66 0.13
N SER A 87 -2.19 11.81 0.78
CA SER A 87 -2.37 13.12 0.15
C SER A 87 -1.18 13.59 -0.69
N SER A 88 0.03 13.14 -0.36
CA SER A 88 1.28 13.69 -0.94
C SER A 88 1.82 12.90 -2.14
N ASN A 89 1.06 11.91 -2.64
CA ASN A 89 1.50 11.01 -3.70
C ASN A 89 0.51 10.98 -4.87
N CYS A 90 1.05 10.88 -6.09
CA CYS A 90 0.25 10.77 -7.31
C CYS A 90 -0.23 9.34 -7.53
N TRP A 91 -1.43 9.00 -7.06
CA TRP A 91 -1.99 7.65 -7.17
C TRP A 91 -2.43 7.24 -8.57
N ASP A 92 -2.56 8.20 -9.48
CA ASP A 92 -2.79 7.97 -10.92
C ASP A 92 -1.50 7.64 -11.70
N ALA A 93 -0.32 7.90 -11.12
CA ALA A 93 0.97 7.51 -11.69
C ALA A 93 1.12 5.98 -11.81
N PRO A 94 2.09 5.47 -12.60
CA PRO A 94 2.36 4.03 -12.70
C PRO A 94 2.55 3.38 -11.33
N THR A 95 2.08 2.14 -11.16
CA THR A 95 2.12 1.41 -9.87
C THR A 95 3.54 1.18 -9.35
N SER A 96 4.57 1.28 -10.21
CA SER A 96 5.97 1.24 -9.79
C SER A 96 6.35 2.47 -8.95
N ALA A 97 5.80 3.65 -9.25
CA ALA A 97 6.08 4.89 -8.54
C ALA A 97 5.47 4.93 -7.13
N THR A 98 4.31 4.28 -6.94
CA THR A 98 3.60 4.24 -5.65
C THR A 98 3.90 2.98 -4.84
N LYS A 99 4.75 2.07 -5.35
CA LYS A 99 5.01 0.76 -4.75
C LYS A 99 5.58 0.86 -3.34
N ASP A 100 6.59 1.72 -3.14
CA ASP A 100 7.26 1.84 -1.83
C ASP A 100 6.42 2.64 -0.84
N VAL A 101 5.69 3.67 -1.30
CA VAL A 101 4.70 4.40 -0.50
C VAL A 101 3.63 3.44 0.02
N ARG A 102 3.13 2.54 -0.84
CA ARG A 102 2.17 1.53 -0.42
C ARG A 102 2.75 0.59 0.65
N LYS A 103 4.04 0.24 0.60
CA LYS A 103 4.68 -0.54 1.68
C LYS A 103 4.69 0.21 3.00
N GLN A 104 4.94 1.52 2.98
CA GLN A 104 4.90 2.37 4.18
C GLN A 104 3.48 2.43 4.76
N LEU A 105 2.46 2.49 3.89
CA LEU A 105 1.06 2.45 4.32
C LEU A 105 0.68 1.17 5.08
N TYR A 106 1.25 0.01 4.75
CA TYR A 106 1.02 -1.21 5.54
C TYR A 106 1.40 -1.00 7.01
N ALA A 107 2.58 -0.44 7.27
CA ALA A 107 3.03 -0.16 8.63
C ALA A 107 2.15 0.90 9.31
N ALA A 108 1.86 2.00 8.62
CA ALA A 108 1.04 3.10 9.17
C ALA A 108 -0.39 2.65 9.55
N VAL A 109 -0.95 1.66 8.86
CA VAL A 109 -2.27 1.11 9.19
C VAL A 109 -2.21 -0.14 10.07
N GLY A 110 -1.06 -0.45 10.67
CA GLY A 110 -0.90 -1.57 11.61
C GLY A 110 -1.02 -2.95 10.97
N LEU A 111 -0.66 -3.09 9.68
CA LEU A 111 -0.70 -4.34 8.95
C LEU A 111 0.69 -4.82 8.53
N GLU A 112 0.87 -6.14 8.58
CA GLU A 112 2.09 -6.76 8.08
C GLU A 112 2.16 -6.76 6.55
N LEU A 113 3.38 -6.59 6.03
CA LEU A 113 3.64 -6.72 4.61
C LEU A 113 3.37 -8.16 4.15
N PRO A 114 2.66 -8.37 3.03
CA PRO A 114 2.48 -9.68 2.44
C PRO A 114 3.81 -10.35 2.09
N PRO A 115 3.91 -11.70 2.18
CA PRO A 115 5.16 -12.43 1.94
C PRO A 115 5.82 -12.14 0.59
N PHE A 116 5.02 -11.89 -0.46
CA PHE A 116 5.57 -11.57 -1.79
C PHE A 116 6.28 -10.21 -1.82
N MET A 117 5.83 -9.21 -1.05
CA MET A 117 6.50 -7.90 -0.96
C MET A 117 7.76 -7.97 -0.09
N LEU A 118 7.77 -8.80 0.96
CA LEU A 118 8.95 -9.05 1.79
C LEU A 118 10.08 -9.74 1.00
N LYS A 119 9.74 -10.72 0.17
CA LYS A 119 10.70 -11.39 -0.73
C LYS A 119 11.36 -10.42 -1.72
N GLU A 120 10.61 -9.45 -2.21
CA GLU A 120 11.18 -8.41 -3.08
C GLU A 120 12.13 -7.49 -2.34
N CYS A 121 11.82 -7.08 -1.11
CA CYS A 121 12.71 -6.27 -0.29
C CYS A 121 14.03 -6.98 0.01
N THR A 122 13.99 -8.28 0.34
CA THR A 122 15.22 -9.07 0.59
C THR A 122 16.05 -9.27 -0.67
N ARG A 123 15.41 -9.50 -1.84
CA ARG A 123 16.11 -9.55 -3.12
C ARG A 123 16.77 -8.22 -3.47
N ALA A 124 16.07 -7.10 -3.27
CA ALA A 124 16.61 -5.76 -3.51
C ALA A 124 17.78 -5.43 -2.58
N ALA A 125 17.70 -5.79 -1.30
CA ALA A 125 18.78 -5.61 -0.33
C ALA A 125 20.02 -6.45 -0.70
N LYS A 126 19.84 -7.71 -1.10
CA LYS A 126 20.92 -8.57 -1.59
C LYS A 126 21.57 -8.01 -2.86
N ALA A 127 20.77 -7.51 -3.81
CA ALA A 127 21.31 -6.90 -5.03
C ALA A 127 22.15 -5.65 -4.73
N LYS A 128 21.70 -4.78 -3.80
CA LYS A 128 22.47 -3.61 -3.36
C LYS A 128 23.76 -3.97 -2.63
N ALA A 129 23.77 -5.05 -1.83
CA ALA A 129 24.97 -5.52 -1.16
C ALA A 129 26.04 -6.00 -2.15
N VAL A 130 25.64 -6.76 -3.17
CA VAL A 130 26.55 -7.27 -4.22
C VAL A 130 27.14 -6.11 -5.05
N ASP A 131 26.36 -5.09 -5.37
CA ASP A 131 26.82 -3.91 -6.11
C ASP A 131 27.82 -3.06 -5.29
N GLY A 132 27.60 -2.94 -3.98
CA GLY A 132 28.52 -2.27 -3.06
C GLY A 132 29.86 -2.99 -2.89
N GLU A 133 29.86 -4.32 -2.83
CA GLU A 133 31.09 -5.14 -2.76
C GLU A 133 31.91 -5.06 -4.05
N GLY A 134 31.25 -5.04 -5.23
CA GLY A 134 31.91 -4.88 -6.52
C GLY A 134 32.64 -3.53 -6.67
N ASN A 135 32.05 -2.46 -6.13
CA ASN A 135 32.66 -1.12 -6.18
C ASN A 135 33.92 -1.00 -5.30
N TYR A 136 33.92 -1.64 -4.11
CA TYR A 136 35.12 -1.71 -3.27
C TYR A 136 36.24 -2.56 -3.90
N ALA A 137 35.91 -3.73 -4.45
CA ALA A 137 36.89 -4.57 -5.13
C ALA A 137 37.50 -3.87 -6.36
N ALA A 138 36.71 -3.12 -7.13
CA ALA A 138 37.19 -2.34 -8.26
C ALA A 138 38.15 -1.20 -7.83
N LEU A 139 37.84 -0.49 -6.73
CA LEU A 139 38.70 0.55 -6.17
C LEU A 139 40.04 0.00 -5.66
N VAL A 140 40.06 -1.21 -5.10
CA VAL A 140 41.31 -1.86 -4.61
C VAL A 140 42.22 -2.29 -5.76
N HIS A 141 41.66 -2.56 -6.95
CA HIS A 141 42.45 -2.88 -8.14
C HIS A 141 42.96 -1.64 -8.90
N ASP A 142 42.29 -0.49 -8.77
CA ASP A 142 42.70 0.75 -9.46
C ASP A 142 43.83 1.50 -8.72
N VAL A 143 43.97 1.29 -7.41
CA VAL A 143 45.10 1.79 -6.60
C VAL A 143 46.17 0.71 -6.49
N GLY A 144 46.87 0.47 -7.59
CA GLY A 144 47.91 -0.56 -7.69
C GLY A 144 48.96 -0.51 -6.57
N PHE A 145 49.07 -1.62 -5.85
CA PHE A 145 50.27 -2.10 -5.17
C PHE A 145 50.60 -3.49 -5.72
#